data_AF-A0A9P0YY54-F1
#
_entry.id   AF-A0A9P0YY54-F1
#
_cell.length_a   1.000
_cell.length_b   1.000
_cell.length_c   1.000
_cell.angle_alpha   90.00
_cell.angle_beta   90.00
_cell.angle_gamma   90.00
#
_symmetry.space_group_name_H-M   'P 1'
#
loop_
_entity.id
_entity.type
_entity.pdbx_description
1 polymer ?
#
loop_
_entity_poly.entity_id
_entity_poly.type
_entity_poly.pdbx_seq_one_letter_code
_entity_poly.pdbx_strand_id
1 'polypeptide(L)'
;MLQRFSLEHDEWLLVMYNERRRWVPCYLKPYFWAGMSTTQRSESMNAFFDGYVHSKTSLKRFVDQYGRALRNKVEKEFQANGNSLSKMIPCVTSFAMEKQVQHVYTLAKFKEFQTQLLDQLYCYVLPSIDGSTFEVRENRVINGFDKSSNFIVEYDNSTSKGMCS
;
A
#
# COMPACT_ATOMS: atom_id res chain seq x y z
N MET A 1 1.37 -25.69 -24.61
CA MET A 1 1.25 -24.34 -25.21
C MET A 1 2.36 -24.14 -26.22
N LEU A 2 3.63 -24.09 -25.81
CA LEU A 2 4.76 -23.93 -26.73
C LEU A 2 4.82 -25.01 -27.82
N GLN A 3 4.61 -26.28 -27.45
CA GLN A 3 4.57 -27.39 -28.43
C GLN A 3 3.40 -27.30 -29.41
N ARG A 4 2.25 -26.82 -28.94
CA ARG A 4 1.03 -26.71 -29.76
C ARG A 4 1.17 -25.66 -30.86
N PHE A 5 2.06 -24.67 -30.66
CA PHE A 5 2.32 -23.59 -31.62
C PHE A 5 3.72 -23.71 -32.26
N SER A 6 4.44 -24.81 -32.04
CA SER A 6 5.80 -25.00 -32.55
C SER A 6 6.80 -23.91 -32.15
N LEU A 7 6.59 -23.27 -30.99
CA LEU A 7 7.41 -22.16 -30.46
C LEU A 7 8.52 -22.65 -29.52
N GLU A 8 8.84 -23.94 -29.55
CA GLU A 8 9.81 -24.57 -28.64
C GLU A 8 11.27 -24.10 -28.89
N HIS A 9 11.54 -23.58 -30.09
CA HIS A 9 12.87 -23.13 -30.50
C HIS A 9 13.15 -21.66 -30.15
N ASP A 10 12.14 -20.93 -29.68
CA ASP A 10 12.32 -19.55 -29.21
C ASP A 10 12.71 -19.58 -27.73
N GLU A 11 13.99 -19.32 -27.47
CA GLU A 11 14.58 -19.36 -26.14
C GLU A 11 13.93 -18.35 -25.18
N TRP A 12 13.52 -17.18 -25.68
CA TRP A 12 12.87 -16.16 -24.88
C TRP A 12 11.47 -16.60 -24.44
N LEU A 13 10.69 -17.17 -25.35
CA LEU A 13 9.36 -17.71 -25.05
C LEU A 13 9.44 -18.91 -24.10
N LEU A 14 10.47 -19.74 -24.22
CA LEU A 14 10.73 -20.85 -23.31
C LEU A 14 10.97 -20.36 -21.88
N VAL A 15 11.83 -19.36 -21.71
CA VAL A 15 12.12 -18.73 -20.41
C VAL A 15 10.85 -18.10 -19.82
N MET A 16 10.12 -17.29 -20.60
CA MET A 16 8.88 -16.65 -20.15
C MET A 16 7.82 -17.67 -19.74
N TYR A 17 7.69 -18.76 -20.49
CA TYR A 17 6.76 -19.83 -20.17
C TYR A 17 7.16 -20.57 -18.91
N ASN A 18 8.45 -20.86 -18.69
CA ASN A 18 8.93 -21.50 -17.47
C ASN A 18 8.69 -20.62 -16.23
N GLU A 19 8.86 -19.31 -16.37
CA GLU A 19 8.67 -18.32 -15.30
C GLU A 19 7.23 -17.88 -15.07
N ARG A 20 6.25 -18.44 -15.81
CA ARG A 20 4.83 -18.06 -15.78
C ARG A 20 4.21 -18.00 -14.38
N ARG A 21 4.69 -18.81 -13.44
CA ARG A 21 4.20 -18.83 -12.06
C ARG A 21 4.50 -17.53 -11.30
N ARG A 22 5.49 -16.75 -11.73
CA ARG A 22 5.91 -15.51 -11.06
C ARG A 22 5.15 -14.27 -11.53
N TRP A 23 4.50 -14.31 -12.68
CA TRP A 23 3.90 -13.12 -13.30
C TRP A 23 2.49 -13.31 -13.86
N VAL A 24 2.05 -14.54 -14.15
CA VAL A 24 0.70 -14.78 -14.68
C VAL A 24 -0.34 -14.73 -13.54
N PRO A 25 -1.37 -13.86 -13.63
CA PRO A 25 -2.31 -13.62 -12.53
C PRO A 25 -2.98 -14.87 -11.94
N CYS A 26 -3.28 -15.89 -12.75
CA CYS A 26 -3.93 -17.11 -12.27
C CYS A 26 -3.10 -17.91 -11.25
N TYR A 27 -1.76 -17.84 -11.33
CA TYR A 27 -0.87 -18.48 -10.35
C TYR A 27 -0.60 -17.61 -9.12
N LEU A 28 -0.93 -16.32 -9.18
CA LEU A 28 -0.71 -15.35 -8.11
C LEU A 28 -1.91 -15.21 -7.18
N LYS A 29 -3.09 -15.69 -7.61
CA LYS A 29 -4.36 -15.73 -6.84
C LYS A 29 -4.28 -16.26 -5.40
N PRO A 30 -3.50 -17.31 -5.07
CA PRO A 30 -3.48 -17.84 -3.71
C PRO A 30 -2.65 -17.01 -2.72
N TYR A 31 -1.87 -16.04 -3.20
CA TYR A 31 -1.08 -15.15 -2.33
C TYR A 31 -1.86 -13.86 -2.07
N PHE A 32 -1.71 -13.27 -0.88
CA PHE A 32 -2.28 -11.95 -0.55
C PHE A 32 -1.26 -10.86 -0.91
N TRP A 33 -1.68 -9.92 -1.77
CA TRP A 33 -0.78 -8.88 -2.30
C TRP A 33 -1.05 -7.50 -1.69
N ALA A 34 -1.97 -7.39 -0.72
CA ALA A 34 -2.36 -6.11 -0.11
C ALA A 34 -2.69 -5.00 -1.12
N GLY A 35 -3.24 -5.35 -2.29
CA GLY A 35 -3.55 -4.40 -3.37
C GLY A 35 -2.34 -3.93 -4.19
N MET A 36 -1.15 -4.49 -3.99
CA MET A 36 0.04 -4.16 -4.79
C MET A 36 -0.01 -4.89 -6.14
N SER A 37 -0.03 -4.13 -7.24
CA SER A 37 0.15 -4.67 -8.58
C SER A 37 1.65 -4.89 -8.87
N THR A 38 1.98 -5.86 -9.73
CA THR A 38 3.36 -6.04 -10.22
C THR A 38 3.88 -4.80 -10.99
N THR A 39 2.98 -3.94 -11.49
CA THR A 39 3.31 -2.74 -12.26
C THR A 39 3.63 -1.52 -11.42
N GLN A 40 3.36 -1.52 -10.10
CA GLN A 40 3.61 -0.37 -9.22
C GLN A 40 5.08 0.09 -9.24
N ARG A 41 6.02 -0.84 -9.43
CA ARG A 41 7.44 -0.50 -9.58
C ARG A 41 7.73 0.23 -10.89
N SER A 42 7.15 -0.23 -12.01
CA SER A 42 7.27 0.48 -13.29
C SER A 42 6.51 1.79 -13.30
N GLU A 43 5.34 1.86 -12.66
CA GLU A 43 4.52 3.07 -12.55
C GLU A 43 5.21 4.14 -11.71
N SER A 44 5.79 3.77 -10.56
CA SER A 44 6.56 4.71 -9.72
C SER A 44 7.84 5.19 -10.40
N MET A 45 8.54 4.31 -11.12
CA MET A 45 9.71 4.70 -11.93
C MET A 45 9.32 5.59 -13.12
N ASN A 46 8.22 5.28 -13.80
CA ASN A 46 7.70 6.11 -14.89
C ASN A 46 7.28 7.48 -14.37
N ALA A 47 6.59 7.55 -13.22
CA ALA A 47 6.22 8.81 -12.58
C ALA A 47 7.44 9.61 -12.11
N PHE A 48 8.50 8.95 -11.64
CA PHE A 48 9.76 9.62 -11.27
C PHE A 48 10.46 10.27 -12.48
N PHE A 49 10.42 9.61 -13.64
CA PHE A 49 11.02 10.12 -14.88
C PHE A 49 10.06 10.92 -15.76
N ASP A 50 8.81 11.10 -15.32
CA ASP A 50 7.79 11.81 -16.08
C ASP A 50 8.22 13.27 -16.29
N GLY A 51 8.17 13.73 -17.54
CA GLY A 51 8.71 15.02 -17.96
C GLY A 51 10.24 15.11 -18.11
N TYR A 52 11.02 14.14 -17.61
CA TYR A 52 12.50 14.13 -17.72
C TYR A 52 13.00 13.28 -18.88
N VAL A 53 12.37 12.12 -19.12
CA VAL A 53 12.83 11.12 -20.10
C VAL A 53 11.73 10.85 -21.14
N HIS A 54 12.13 10.92 -22.41
CA HIS A 54 11.28 10.61 -23.57
C HIS A 54 11.96 9.58 -24.48
N SER A 55 11.22 8.92 -25.36
CA SER A 55 11.74 7.88 -26.27
C SER A 55 12.94 8.30 -27.14
N LYS A 56 13.09 9.61 -27.40
CA LYS A 56 14.19 10.19 -28.19
C LYS A 56 15.36 10.71 -27.33
N THR A 57 15.38 10.40 -26.03
CA THR A 57 16.42 10.91 -25.12
C THR A 57 17.69 10.08 -25.30
N SER A 58 18.78 10.71 -25.72
CA SER A 58 20.07 10.04 -25.82
C SER A 58 20.63 9.68 -24.44
N LEU A 59 21.47 8.64 -24.36
CA LEU A 59 22.05 8.17 -23.09
C LEU A 59 22.82 9.27 -22.35
N LYS A 60 23.56 10.11 -23.08
CA LYS A 60 24.25 11.28 -22.51
C LYS A 60 23.27 12.26 -21.86
N ARG A 61 22.15 12.53 -22.52
CA ARG A 61 21.11 13.44 -22.02
C ARG A 61 20.33 12.81 -20.86
N PHE A 62 20.20 11.49 -20.85
CA PHE A 62 19.59 10.75 -19.75
C PHE A 62 20.37 10.92 -18.45
N VAL A 63 21.70 10.83 -18.45
CA VAL A 63 22.52 11.00 -17.23
C VAL A 63 22.33 12.38 -16.60
N ASP A 64 22.30 13.43 -17.43
CA ASP A 64 22.05 14.80 -16.97
C ASP A 64 20.63 14.96 -16.39
N GLN A 65 19.62 14.46 -17.11
CA GLN A 65 18.22 14.52 -16.66
C GLN A 65 17.98 13.66 -15.42
N TYR A 66 18.65 12.52 -15.28
CA TYR A 66 18.63 11.69 -14.08
C TYR A 66 19.14 12.47 -12.86
N GLY A 67 20.27 13.17 -13.01
CA GLY A 67 20.80 14.03 -11.94
C GLY A 67 19.82 15.14 -11.54
N ARG A 68 19.12 15.73 -12.52
CA ARG A 68 18.09 16.75 -12.28
C ARG A 68 16.85 16.19 -11.58
N ALA A 69 16.35 15.03 -12.01
CA ALA A 69 15.22 14.35 -11.38
C ALA A 69 15.55 13.96 -9.93
N LEU A 70 16.76 13.44 -9.69
CA LEU A 70 17.23 13.08 -8.35
C LEU A 70 17.32 14.32 -7.45
N ARG A 71 17.92 15.41 -7.93
CA ARG A 71 18.01 16.67 -7.16
C ARG A 71 16.63 17.23 -6.83
N ASN A 72 15.69 17.19 -7.78
CA ASN A 72 14.31 17.65 -7.54
C ASN A 72 13.62 16.80 -6.47
N LYS A 73 13.81 15.46 -6.51
CA LYS A 73 13.29 14.56 -5.48
C LYS A 73 13.88 14.86 -4.10
N VAL A 74 15.20 14.99 -4.01
CA VAL A 74 15.89 15.31 -2.74
C VAL A 74 15.43 16.68 -2.21
N GLU A 75 15.28 17.68 -3.07
CA GLU A 75 14.78 19.01 -2.67
C GLU A 75 13.34 18.92 -2.17
N LYS A 76 12.45 18.21 -2.88
CA LYS A 76 11.06 18.00 -2.42
C LYS A 76 11.00 17.25 -1.09
N GLU A 77 11.85 16.25 -0.91
CA GLU A 77 11.99 15.53 0.36
C GLU A 77 12.52 16.47 1.45
N PHE A 78 13.53 17.29 1.15
CA PHE A 78 14.07 18.28 2.09
C PHE A 78 13.06 19.36 2.47
N GLN A 79 12.27 19.88 1.52
CA GLN A 79 11.19 20.83 1.78
C GLN A 79 10.07 20.19 2.60
N ALA A 80 9.67 18.97 2.26
CA ALA A 80 8.71 18.21 3.05
C ALA A 80 9.24 17.97 4.48
N ASN A 81 10.54 17.67 4.62
CA ASN A 81 11.18 17.41 5.90
C ASN A 81 11.50 18.68 6.70
N GLY A 82 11.78 19.81 6.04
CA GLY A 82 12.04 21.11 6.67
C GLY A 82 10.77 21.74 7.23
N ASN A 83 9.65 21.61 6.51
CA ASN A 83 8.32 21.91 7.03
C ASN A 83 7.92 20.99 8.18
N SER A 84 8.56 19.82 8.27
CA SER A 84 8.30 18.81 9.28
C SER A 84 9.12 19.00 10.56
N LEU A 85 10.43 19.23 10.43
CA LEU A 85 11.35 19.38 11.56
C LEU A 85 11.06 20.61 12.42
N SER A 86 10.46 21.67 11.86
CA SER A 86 10.08 22.84 12.65
C SER A 86 8.80 22.67 13.47
N LYS A 87 8.02 21.59 13.24
CA LYS A 87 6.75 21.33 13.93
C LYS A 87 6.58 19.82 14.17
N MET A 88 7.06 19.35 15.31
CA MET A 88 6.66 18.04 15.82
C MET A 88 5.13 18.01 15.94
N ILE A 89 4.48 17.08 15.25
CA ILE A 89 3.02 16.95 15.28
C ILE A 89 2.64 16.35 16.64
N PRO A 90 1.78 17.00 17.44
CA PRO A 90 1.36 16.45 18.73
C PRO A 90 0.57 15.14 18.54
N CYS A 91 0.63 14.26 19.53
CA CYS A 91 -0.23 13.09 19.57
C CYS A 91 -1.70 13.52 19.71
N VAL A 92 -2.59 12.87 18.98
CA VAL A 92 -4.05 13.11 19.06
C VAL A 92 -4.74 12.18 20.05
N THR A 93 -4.10 11.08 20.44
CA THR A 93 -4.60 10.14 21.44
C THR A 93 -3.64 10.02 22.63
N SER A 94 -4.10 9.35 23.69
CA SER A 94 -3.29 9.02 24.86
C SER A 94 -2.56 7.67 24.73
N PHE A 95 -2.61 7.01 23.56
CA PHE A 95 -2.00 5.70 23.40
C PHE A 95 -0.46 5.77 23.43
N ALA A 96 0.16 4.93 24.26
CA ALA A 96 1.62 4.85 24.37
C ALA A 96 2.30 4.49 23.03
N MET A 97 1.63 3.67 22.20
CA MET A 97 2.13 3.32 20.87
C MET A 97 2.22 4.53 19.93
N GLU A 98 1.29 5.49 20.01
CA GLU A 98 1.33 6.69 19.18
C GLU A 98 2.59 7.52 19.50
N LYS A 99 2.91 7.67 20.79
CA LYS A 99 4.12 8.37 21.23
C LYS A 99 5.40 7.68 20.74
N GLN A 100 5.44 6.35 20.70
CA GLN A 100 6.59 5.63 20.14
C GLN A 100 6.70 5.87 18.62
N VAL A 101 5.59 5.72 17.89
CA VAL A 101 5.57 5.89 16.43
C VAL A 101 5.93 7.33 16.03
N GLN A 102 5.54 8.33 16.81
CA GLN A 102 5.90 9.74 16.62
C GLN A 102 7.42 9.96 16.49
N HIS A 103 8.23 9.19 17.23
CA HIS A 103 9.68 9.32 17.25
C HIS A 103 10.37 8.51 16.15
N VAL A 104 9.69 7.51 15.58
CA VAL A 104 10.26 6.59 14.58
C VAL A 104 9.85 6.96 13.16
N TYR A 105 8.65 7.49 12.96
CA TYR A 105 8.08 7.74 11.63
C TYR A 105 8.43 9.13 11.11
N THR A 106 8.51 9.24 9.78
CA THR A 106 8.47 10.55 9.11
C THR A 106 7.10 11.18 9.34
N LEU A 107 6.99 12.51 9.34
CA LEU A 107 5.71 13.17 9.62
C LEU A 107 4.59 12.77 8.68
N ALA A 108 4.89 12.53 7.40
CA ALA A 108 3.88 12.07 6.44
C ALA A 108 3.29 10.73 6.88
N LYS A 109 4.15 9.79 7.30
CA LYS A 109 3.71 8.49 7.81
C LYS A 109 3.07 8.56 9.19
N PHE A 110 3.53 9.47 10.05
CA PHE A 110 2.89 9.71 11.34
C PHE A 110 1.48 10.27 11.19
N LYS A 111 1.23 11.21 10.28
CA LYS A 111 -0.12 11.70 9.97
C LYS A 111 -1.03 10.58 9.45
N GLU A 112 -0.54 9.78 8.52
CA GLU A 112 -1.29 8.64 7.97
C GLU A 112 -1.66 7.64 9.07
N PHE A 113 -0.73 7.36 9.99
CA PHE A 113 -0.98 6.54 11.17
C PHE A 113 -2.02 7.16 12.11
N GLN A 114 -1.94 8.47 12.39
CA GLN A 114 -2.94 9.16 13.23
C GLN A 114 -4.35 9.08 12.62
N THR A 115 -4.48 9.24 11.30
CA THR A 115 -5.77 9.06 10.61
C THR A 115 -6.31 7.65 10.82
N GLN A 116 -5.49 6.62 10.60
CA GLN A 116 -5.90 5.23 10.81
C GLN A 116 -6.25 4.91 12.27
N LEU A 117 -5.49 5.47 13.22
CA LEU A 117 -5.73 5.29 14.64
C LEU A 117 -7.05 5.94 15.08
N LEU A 118 -7.37 7.11 14.55
CA LEU A 118 -8.66 7.77 14.76
C LEU A 118 -9.80 6.98 14.10
N ASP A 119 -9.64 6.51 12.88
CA ASP A 119 -10.63 5.66 12.21
C ASP A 119 -10.92 4.39 13.03
N GLN A 120 -9.89 3.76 13.60
CA GLN A 120 -10.05 2.61 14.49
C GLN A 120 -10.83 2.95 15.77
N LEU A 121 -10.69 4.16 16.32
CA LEU A 121 -11.44 4.60 17.51
C LEU A 121 -12.95 4.72 17.25
N TYR A 122 -13.37 4.87 15.98
CA TYR A 122 -14.77 4.85 15.58
C TYR A 122 -15.32 3.43 15.29
N CYS A 123 -14.50 2.41 15.51
CA CYS A 123 -14.90 1.00 15.46
C CYS A 123 -15.17 0.47 16.87
N TYR A 124 -16.40 0.05 17.12
CA TYR A 124 -16.82 -0.56 18.38
C TYR A 124 -17.06 -2.05 18.15
N VAL A 125 -16.42 -2.89 18.98
CA VAL A 125 -16.69 -4.33 19.01
C VAL A 125 -17.58 -4.63 20.20
N LEU A 126 -18.80 -5.08 19.93
CA LEU A 126 -19.75 -5.52 20.95
C LEU A 126 -19.77 -7.05 20.94
N PRO A 127 -19.32 -7.72 22.01
CA PRO A 127 -19.43 -9.17 22.11
C PRO A 127 -20.90 -9.58 22.26
N SER A 128 -21.33 -10.59 21.49
CA SER A 128 -22.60 -11.26 21.72
C SER A 128 -22.54 -12.11 22.99
N ILE A 129 -23.70 -12.38 23.56
CA ILE A 129 -23.91 -13.20 24.77
C ILE A 129 -23.28 -14.60 24.62
N ASP A 130 -23.19 -15.10 23.39
CA ASP A 130 -22.71 -16.46 23.07
C ASP A 130 -21.17 -16.54 22.96
N GLY A 131 -20.45 -15.42 22.97
CA GLY A 131 -18.98 -15.36 22.94
C GLY A 131 -18.31 -15.73 21.60
N SER A 132 -19.06 -16.27 20.63
CA SER A 132 -18.58 -16.65 19.29
C SER A 132 -18.90 -15.64 18.18
N THR A 133 -19.80 -14.69 18.46
CA THR A 133 -20.26 -13.69 17.49
C THR A 133 -19.99 -12.30 18.03
N PHE A 134 -19.44 -11.43 17.19
CA PHE A 134 -19.09 -10.05 17.52
C PHE A 134 -19.82 -9.11 16.56
N GLU A 135 -20.58 -8.17 17.10
CA GLU A 135 -21.13 -7.06 16.30
C GLU A 135 -20.07 -5.96 16.25
N VAL A 136 -19.56 -5.67 15.05
CA VAL A 136 -18.60 -4.59 14.82
C VAL A 136 -19.35 -3.42 14.20
N ARG A 137 -19.47 -2.32 14.95
CA ARG A 137 -20.04 -1.07 14.46
C ARG A 137 -18.92 -0.13 14.05
N GLU A 138 -18.94 0.28 12.80
CA GLU A 138 -18.00 1.24 12.24
C GLU A 138 -18.74 2.53 11.89
N ASN A 139 -18.32 3.64 12.49
CA ASN A 139 -18.83 4.96 12.14
C ASN A 139 -17.79 5.72 11.30
N ARG A 140 -18.09 6.00 10.03
CA ARG A 140 -17.22 6.77 9.14
C ARG A 140 -17.91 8.05 8.69
N VAL A 141 -17.15 9.14 8.65
CA VAL A 141 -17.59 10.38 7.99
C VAL A 141 -17.16 10.31 6.52
N ILE A 142 -18.11 10.14 5.60
CA ILE A 142 -17.84 10.12 4.16
C ILE A 142 -18.52 11.33 3.53
N ASN A 143 -17.74 12.21 2.89
CA ASN A 143 -18.23 13.44 2.27
C ASN A 143 -19.05 14.36 3.23
N GLY A 144 -18.71 14.36 4.52
CA GLY A 144 -19.39 15.18 5.53
C GLY A 144 -20.70 14.57 6.07
N PHE A 145 -21.07 13.36 5.66
CA PHE A 145 -22.19 12.61 6.22
C PHE A 145 -21.69 11.49 7.13
N ASP A 146 -22.32 11.35 8.29
CA ASP A 146 -22.11 10.21 9.18
C ASP A 146 -22.71 8.96 8.54
N LYS A 147 -21.86 7.97 8.24
CA LYS A 147 -22.26 6.65 7.79
C LYS A 147 -21.89 5.63 8.85
N SER A 148 -22.90 5.01 9.46
CA SER A 148 -22.72 3.86 10.34
C SER A 148 -22.88 2.57 9.53
N SER A 149 -21.92 1.66 9.65
CA SER A 149 -21.98 0.31 9.06
C SER A 149 -21.86 -0.71 10.19
N ASN A 150 -22.74 -1.69 10.21
CA ASN A 150 -22.68 -2.80 11.16
C ASN A 150 -22.23 -4.05 10.41
N PHE A 151 -21.27 -4.75 10.99
CA PHE A 151 -20.76 -6.02 10.48
C PHE A 151 -20.92 -7.09 11.55
N ILE A 152 -21.31 -8.29 11.13
CA ILE A 152 -21.36 -9.44 12.03
C ILE A 152 -20.12 -10.28 11.76
N VAL A 153 -19.31 -10.46 12.80
CA VAL A 153 -18.10 -11.27 12.74
C VAL A 153 -18.30 -12.53 13.58
N GLU A 154 -18.31 -13.68 12.93
CA GLU A 154 -18.31 -14.98 13.59
C GLU A 154 -16.89 -15.50 13.72
N TYR A 155 -16.50 -15.88 14.93
CA TYR A 155 -15.19 -16.44 15.21
C TYR A 155 -15.31 -17.91 15.56
N ASP A 156 -14.73 -18.76 14.73
CA ASP A 156 -14.61 -20.19 15.01
C ASP A 156 -13.34 -20.45 15.81
N ASN A 157 -13.53 -20.74 17.10
CA ASN A 157 -12.44 -21.00 18.04
C ASN A 157 -11.68 -22.31 17.73
N SER A 158 -12.30 -23.25 17.00
CA SER A 158 -11.68 -24.53 16.66
C SER A 158 -10.73 -24.44 15.48
N THR A 159 -11.00 -23.54 14.53
CA THR A 159 -10.17 -23.32 13.33
C THR A 159 -9.36 -22.03 13.38
N SER A 160 -9.56 -21.20 14.41
CA SER A 160 -8.99 -19.86 14.55
C SER A 160 -9.27 -18.96 13.34
N LYS A 161 -10.46 -19.11 12.73
CA LYS A 161 -10.89 -18.34 11.55
C LYS A 161 -12.06 -17.44 11.91
N GLY A 162 -12.00 -16.20 11.42
CA GLY A 162 -13.13 -15.26 11.46
C GLY A 162 -13.84 -15.19 10.12
N MET A 163 -15.17 -15.17 10.11
CA MET A 163 -16.00 -14.86 8.96
C MET A 163 -16.74 -13.55 9.21
N CYS A 164 -16.80 -12.68 8.21
CA CYS A 164 -17.50 -11.39 8.28
C CYS A 164 -18.60 -11.39 7.23
N SER A 165 -19.84 -11.07 7.63
CA SER A 165 -21.02 -10.95 6.78
C SER A 165 -21.57 -9.53 6.76
#